data_AF-A0A2V6U7C8-F1
#
_entry.id   AF-A0A2V6U7C8-F1
#
_cell.length_a   1.000
_cell.length_b   1.000
_cell.length_c   1.000
_cell.angle_alpha   90.00
_cell.angle_beta   90.00
_cell.angle_gamma   90.00
#
_symmetry.space_group_name_H-M   'P 1'
#
loop_
_entity.id
_entity.type
_entity.pdbx_description
1 polymer ?
#
loop_
_entity_poly.entity_id
_entity_poly.type
_entity_poly.pdbx_seq_one_letter_code
_entity_poly.pdbx_strand_id
1 'polypeptide(L)' 'MPKLNMVKALNLGLFQEMERDRDVLILGEDVGVDGGVFRVTDDLQRK' A
#
# COMPACT_ATOMS: atom_id res chain seq x y z
N MET A 1 17.66 4.46 9.31
CA MET A 1 16.43 4.10 8.56
C MET A 1 16.83 3.46 7.23
N PRO A 2 16.17 2.38 6.80
CA PRO A 2 16.41 1.84 5.46
C PRO A 2 16.06 2.90 4.40
N LYS A 3 16.87 2.99 3.33
CA LYS A 3 16.55 3.86 2.19
C LYS A 3 15.39 3.24 1.42
N LEU A 4 14.25 3.94 1.38
CA LEU A 4 13.09 3.56 0.59
C LEU A 4 13.16 4.24 -0.78
N ASN A 5 12.78 3.51 -1.83
CA ASN A 5 12.39 4.17 -3.08
C ASN A 5 10.97 4.74 -2.92
N MET A 6 10.52 5.53 -3.90
CA MET A 6 9.20 6.17 -3.83
C MET A 6 8.06 5.15 -3.69
N VAL A 7 8.10 4.03 -4.42
CA VAL A 7 7.09 2.96 -4.36
C VAL A 7 6.96 2.41 -2.93
N LYS A 8 8.08 2.07 -2.30
CA LYS A 8 8.12 1.55 -0.92
C LYS A 8 7.70 2.60 0.11
N ALA A 9 8.02 3.87 -0.12
CA ALA A 9 7.61 4.96 0.78
C ALA A 9 6.09 5.17 0.74
N LEU A 10 5.49 5.14 -0.46
CA LEU A 10 4.04 5.21 -0.64
C LEU A 10 3.34 4.00 -0.02
N ASN A 11 3.83 2.78 -0.28
CA ASN A 11 3.30 1.55 0.31
C ASN A 11 3.33 1.59 1.85
N LEU A 12 4.47 2.02 2.44
CA LEU A 12 4.60 2.14 3.89
C LEU A 12 3.63 3.17 4.48
N GLY A 13 3.45 4.32 3.80
CA GLY A 13 2.47 5.32 4.21
C GLY A 13 1.06 4.74 4.23
N LEU A 14 0.62 4.13 3.13
CA LEU A 14 -0.70 3.49 3.03
C LEU A 14 -0.92 2.43 4.12
N PHE A 15 0.08 1.57 4.34
CA PHE A 15 0.05 0.57 5.40
C PHE A 15 -0.16 1.18 6.78
N GLN A 16 0.60 2.22 7.13
CA GLN A 16 0.50 2.90 8.42
C GLN A 16 -0.86 3.56 8.64
N GLU A 17 -1.43 4.17 7.59
CA GLU A 17 -2.76 4.79 7.65
C GLU A 17 -3.86 3.75 7.83
N MET A 18 -3.79 2.63 7.10
CA MET A 18 -4.73 1.50 7.23
C MET A 18 -4.66 0.83 8.61
N GLU A 19 -3.46 0.73 9.22
CA GLU A 19 -3.33 0.23 10.59
C GLU A 19 -3.89 1.22 11.63
N ARG A 20 -3.73 2.53 11.40
CA ARG A 20 -4.16 3.56 12.35
C ARG A 20 -5.67 3.78 12.35
N ASP A 21 -6.30 3.72 11.19
CA ASP A 21 -7.72 4.05 11.00
C ASP A 21 -8.42 2.99 10.14
N ARG A 22 -9.45 2.35 10.73
CA ARG A 22 -10.22 1.27 10.10
C ARG A 22 -11.15 1.75 8.98
N ASP A 23 -11.40 3.06 8.87
CA ASP A 23 -12.23 3.63 7.83
C ASP A 23 -11.44 3.91 6.53
N VAL A 24 -10.11 3.76 6.55
CA VAL A 24 -9.26 3.91 5.36
C VAL A 24 -9.44 2.71 4.43
N LEU A 25 -9.84 2.98 3.19
CA LEU A 25 -10.02 1.99 2.14
C LEU A 25 -9.15 2.33 0.93
N ILE A 26 -8.67 1.29 0.24
CA ILE A 26 -7.97 1.41 -1.05
C ILE A 26 -8.84 0.73 -2.11
N LEU A 27 -9.13 1.48 -3.18
CA LEU A 27 -9.88 0.97 -4.33
C LEU A 27 -9.28 1.49 -5.64
N GLY A 28 -9.34 0.67 -6.68
CA GLY A 28 -8.81 0.98 -8.00
C GLY A 28 -8.58 -0.28 -8.83
N GLU A 29 -8.18 -0.08 -10.08
CA GLU A 29 -7.78 -1.17 -10.97
C GLU A 29 -6.47 -1.80 -10.49
N ASP A 30 -6.41 -3.14 -10.45
CA ASP A 30 -5.24 -3.95 -10.09
C ASP A 30 -4.65 -3.72 -8.67
N VAL A 31 -5.25 -2.87 -7.83
CA VAL A 31 -4.67 -2.49 -6.51
C VAL A 31 -4.69 -3.60 -5.46
N GLY A 32 -5.47 -4.66 -5.65
CA GLY A 32 -5.62 -5.76 -4.71
C GLY A 32 -4.53 -6.82 -4.88
N VAL A 33 -4.91 -7.98 -5.43
CA VAL A 33 -4.03 -9.15 -5.58
C VAL A 33 -2.77 -8.83 -6.37
N ASP A 34 -2.89 -7.97 -7.39
CA ASP A 34 -1.79 -7.60 -8.28
C ASP A 34 -0.89 -6.50 -7.70
N GLY A 35 -1.32 -5.80 -6.64
CA GLY A 35 -0.53 -4.75 -5.96
C GLY A 35 -0.36 -3.45 -6.76
N GLY A 36 -1.16 -3.30 -7.82
CA GLY A 36 -1.12 -2.20 -8.77
C GLY A 36 0.01 -2.32 -9.79
N VAL A 37 -0.17 -1.71 -10.96
CA VAL A 37 0.80 -1.74 -12.07
C VAL A 37 2.20 -1.22 -11.70
N PHE A 38 2.30 -0.36 -10.69
CA PHE A 38 3.55 0.18 -10.15
C PHE A 38 3.96 -0.41 -8.79
N ARG A 39 3.26 -1.45 -8.31
CA ARG A 39 3.61 -2.15 -7.06
C ARG A 39 3.48 -1.30 -5.79
N VAL A 40 2.65 -0.25 -5.83
CA VAL A 40 2.44 0.66 -4.69
C VAL A 40 1.61 0.01 -3.59
N THR A 41 0.67 -0.88 -3.95
CA THR A 41 -0.24 -1.54 -2.99
C THR A 41 0.10 -3.02 -2.81
N ASP A 42 1.30 -3.44 -3.23
CA ASP A 42 1.83 -4.79 -3.02
C ASP A 42 1.59 -5.25 -1.56
N ASP A 43 1.01 -6.44 -1.44
CA ASP A 43 0.67 -7.15 -0.20
C ASP A 43 -0.31 -6.44 0.76
N LEU A 44 -0.82 -5.24 0.47
CA LEU A 44 -1.73 -4.54 1.39
C LEU A 44 -3.07 -5.27 1.57
N GLN A 45 -3.56 -6.01 0.57
CA GLN A 45 -4.80 -6.80 0.69
C GLN A 45 -4.62 -8.06 1.57
N ARG A 46 -3.39 -8.57 1.69
CA ARG A 46 -3.10 -9.81 2.43
C ARG A 46 -2.87 -9.58 3.92
N LYS A 47 -2.62 -8.33 4.30
CA LYS A 47 -2.32 -7.89 5.66
C LYS A 47 -3.60 -7.50 6.38
#